data_AF-A0A8I1YP61-F1
#
_entry.id   AF-A0A8I1YP61-F1
#
_cell.length_a   1.000
_cell.length_b   1.000
_cell.length_c   1.000
_cell.angle_alpha   90.00
_cell.angle_beta   90.00
_cell.angle_gamma   90.00
#
_symmetry.space_group_name_H-M   'P 1'
#
loop_
_entity.id
_entity.type
_entity.pdbx_description
1 polymer ?
#
loop_
_entity_poly.entity_id
_entity_poly.type
_entity_poly.pdbx_seq_one_letter_code
_entity_poly.pdbx_strand_id
1 'polypeptide(L)'
;MSSQRLMSERQAVHNIDCIIRRQPSLEKARSCRSLARINTLAVLLVLTLAIAGCDTTDSRYFRYGIGTDLYSTDIADATQLQDIYLTELCRQTLPILSSNQVECVNFAPAPATWSLIVQAGLNDVDRRCDAYLAWLDDRRRTNNAVLKEIGDITVASQAIMRVSGVGPNPITLAGLAFGLASDTFTNVNSRLLLEVDKTTVQTLVLRRRDEFRLDLKSVVITDRPAAVHALRLYLSICTPFAIETDINTTVTVFQQVGAGGLDNKGPLINPATIGAFKPATEIGTAPPRPQGGSVVEAFKAIILNYDPKKHTAIFVAGLARKLCLTDKDSTIASRMTAAIKIFQLTRRDLLGFAGTKVTGRLTDAEIEALNDAAKCDATRFRNYFESTIPDGVNNSGVVTILNKALAKGRELPASGASETQIRNVITGLQQTFKSQLTLKTADLAEVSGQFTPDLQSALDKSPKPTQ
;
A
#
# COMPACT_ATOMS: atom_id res chain seq x y z
N MET A 1 7.01 -28.34 68.95
CA MET A 1 6.08 -29.43 69.31
C MET A 1 5.56 -30.02 68.01
N SER A 2 6.11 -31.16 67.61
CA SER A 2 5.44 -32.48 67.61
C SER A 2 4.46 -32.60 66.43
N SER A 3 4.82 -33.34 65.38
CA SER A 3 4.75 -34.82 65.27
C SER A 3 3.48 -35.23 64.53
N GLN A 4 3.62 -35.74 63.30
CA GLN A 4 3.28 -37.13 62.90
C GLN A 4 1.88 -37.20 62.24
N ARG A 5 1.59 -37.96 61.17
CA ARG A 5 2.32 -38.90 60.30
C ARG A 5 1.33 -39.38 59.19
N LEU A 6 1.87 -39.60 57.97
CA LEU A 6 1.62 -40.75 57.05
C LEU A 6 0.23 -40.88 56.38
N MET A 7 0.03 -41.40 55.16
CA MET A 7 0.79 -42.09 54.08
C MET A 7 -0.14 -42.00 52.83
N SER A 8 0.28 -42.00 51.56
CA SER A 8 0.76 -43.15 50.77
C SER A 8 1.21 -42.63 49.38
N GLU A 9 2.48 -42.82 49.01
CA GLU A 9 2.97 -43.71 47.92
C GLU A 9 3.10 -43.03 46.54
N ARG A 10 4.34 -42.71 46.09
CA ARG A 10 5.37 -43.54 45.38
C ARG A 10 5.18 -43.45 43.85
N GLN A 11 6.14 -43.23 42.94
CA GLN A 11 7.62 -43.33 42.85
C GLN A 11 8.10 -42.39 41.70
N ALA A 12 9.11 -41.50 41.84
CA ALA A 12 10.57 -41.71 41.65
C ALA A 12 10.97 -42.21 40.25
N VAL A 13 11.53 -41.40 39.33
CA VAL A 13 12.96 -40.98 39.22
C VAL A 13 13.95 -42.11 39.48
N HIS A 14 14.63 -42.59 38.42
CA HIS A 14 16.03 -43.01 38.48
C HIS A 14 16.71 -43.20 37.10
N ASN A 15 17.88 -42.56 37.00
CA ASN A 15 19.15 -43.02 36.40
C ASN A 15 19.23 -43.47 34.94
N ILE A 16 19.95 -42.66 34.16
CA ILE A 16 20.73 -43.10 33.00
C ILE A 16 22.20 -43.17 33.47
N ASP A 17 22.67 -44.39 33.73
CA ASP A 17 24.08 -44.79 33.57
C ASP A 17 24.23 -46.31 33.73
N CYS A 18 24.48 -47.04 32.63
CA CYS A 18 25.27 -48.29 32.65
C CYS A 18 25.61 -48.82 31.24
N ILE A 19 26.85 -48.55 30.83
CA ILE A 19 27.88 -49.45 30.28
C ILE A 19 27.46 -50.86 29.73
N ILE A 20 27.73 -51.06 28.43
CA ILE A 20 28.39 -52.20 27.73
C ILE A 20 28.17 -53.65 28.26
N ARG A 21 27.56 -54.53 27.43
CA ARG A 21 28.11 -55.84 26.98
C ARG A 21 27.19 -56.62 26.00
N ARG A 22 27.83 -57.10 24.91
CA ARG A 22 27.62 -58.33 24.08
C ARG A 22 26.29 -58.58 23.31
N GLN A 23 26.46 -58.83 22.01
CA GLN A 23 25.53 -59.33 20.97
C GLN A 23 25.00 -60.77 21.23
N PRO A 24 24.19 -61.40 20.33
CA PRO A 24 23.04 -60.94 19.52
C PRO A 24 21.81 -61.89 19.66
N SER A 25 20.60 -61.44 19.35
CA SER A 25 19.54 -62.34 18.85
C SER A 25 18.72 -61.68 17.75
N LEU A 26 18.70 -62.33 16.59
CA LEU A 26 18.29 -61.82 15.28
C LEU A 26 16.77 -61.79 15.03
N GLU A 27 15.93 -62.03 16.03
CA GLU A 27 14.48 -62.17 15.83
C GLU A 27 13.64 -60.92 16.17
N LYS A 28 14.17 -59.95 16.92
CA LYS A 28 13.40 -58.72 17.26
C LYS A 28 13.45 -57.61 16.20
N ALA A 29 14.24 -57.77 15.14
CA ALA A 29 14.49 -56.71 14.15
C ALA A 29 13.37 -56.52 13.09
N ARG A 30 12.38 -57.42 13.00
CA ARG A 30 11.29 -57.28 12.01
C ARG A 30 10.09 -56.48 12.51
N SER A 31 9.85 -56.40 13.83
CA SER A 31 8.66 -55.72 14.36
C SER A 31 8.81 -54.19 14.51
N CYS A 32 10.04 -53.66 14.65
CA CYS A 32 10.24 -52.21 14.78
C CYS A 32 10.24 -51.45 13.44
N ARG A 33 10.41 -52.12 12.29
CA ARG A 33 10.40 -51.44 10.97
C ARG A 33 8.99 -51.10 10.48
N SER A 34 7.95 -51.78 10.99
CA SER A 34 6.56 -51.53 10.61
C SER A 34 6.00 -50.27 11.30
N LEU A 35 6.33 -50.04 12.57
CA LEU A 35 5.88 -48.85 13.31
C LEU A 35 6.57 -47.56 12.84
N ALA A 36 7.83 -47.64 12.39
CA ALA A 36 8.54 -46.48 11.86
C ALA A 36 7.93 -45.95 10.54
N ARG A 37 7.31 -46.82 9.73
CA ARG A 37 6.70 -46.45 8.43
C ARG A 37 5.33 -45.78 8.57
N ILE A 38 4.58 -46.12 9.62
CA ILE A 38 3.25 -45.52 9.86
C ILE A 38 3.39 -44.08 10.36
N ASN A 39 4.35 -43.82 11.24
CA ASN A 39 4.62 -42.47 11.73
C ASN A 39 5.15 -41.53 10.63
N THR A 40 5.93 -42.03 9.67
CA THR A 40 6.42 -41.18 8.56
C THR A 40 5.30 -40.75 7.62
N LEU A 41 4.32 -41.61 7.35
CA LEU A 41 3.17 -41.28 6.51
C LEU A 41 2.24 -40.26 7.17
N ALA A 42 1.99 -40.35 8.48
CA ALA A 42 1.17 -39.39 9.21
C ALA A 42 1.81 -37.99 9.24
N VAL A 43 3.13 -37.90 9.46
CA VAL A 43 3.84 -36.62 9.41
C VAL A 43 3.83 -36.02 8.00
N LEU A 44 3.99 -36.84 6.96
CA LEU A 44 3.93 -36.34 5.57
C LEU A 44 2.54 -35.80 5.22
N LEU A 45 1.47 -36.48 5.64
CA LEU A 45 0.09 -36.04 5.36
C LEU A 45 -0.22 -34.70 6.04
N VAL A 46 0.16 -34.54 7.32
CA VAL A 46 -0.02 -33.29 8.07
C VAL A 46 0.82 -32.16 7.45
N LEU A 47 2.04 -32.45 6.99
CA LEU A 47 2.89 -31.46 6.34
C LEU A 47 2.33 -31.02 4.97
N THR A 48 1.76 -31.95 4.19
CA THR A 48 1.09 -31.59 2.92
C THR A 48 -0.18 -30.77 3.12
N LEU A 49 -0.94 -31.04 4.18
CA LEU A 49 -2.12 -30.22 4.56
C LEU A 49 -1.72 -28.83 5.05
N ALA A 50 -0.59 -28.69 5.75
CA ALA A 50 -0.08 -27.40 6.19
C ALA A 50 0.44 -26.53 5.04
N ILE A 51 1.04 -27.13 3.99
CA ILE A 51 1.57 -26.38 2.84
C ILE A 51 0.45 -25.95 1.88
N ALA A 52 -0.65 -26.71 1.78
CA ALA A 52 -1.80 -26.35 0.94
C ALA A 52 -2.62 -25.15 1.47
N GLY A 53 -2.37 -24.68 2.69
CA GLY A 53 -3.04 -23.51 3.28
C GLY A 53 -2.35 -22.16 3.05
N CYS A 54 -1.12 -22.15 2.53
CA CYS A 54 -0.42 -20.91 2.18
C CYS A 54 -0.73 -20.53 0.72
N ASP A 55 -1.89 -19.90 0.49
CA ASP A 55 -2.15 -19.26 -0.81
C ASP A 55 -1.26 -18.02 -0.96
N THR A 56 -0.39 -18.04 -1.98
CA THR A 56 0.57 -16.97 -2.26
C THR A 56 -0.06 -15.72 -2.90
N THR A 57 -1.34 -15.78 -3.24
CA THR A 57 -2.13 -14.64 -3.74
C THR A 57 -2.12 -13.46 -2.77
N ASP A 58 -2.24 -13.72 -1.46
CA ASP A 58 -2.27 -12.69 -0.41
C ASP A 58 -0.97 -11.87 -0.39
N SER A 59 0.19 -12.53 -0.58
CA SER A 59 1.50 -11.86 -0.64
C SER A 59 1.65 -10.92 -1.84
N ARG A 60 0.92 -11.17 -2.93
CA ARG A 60 0.90 -10.29 -4.11
C ARG A 60 0.02 -9.06 -3.86
N TYR A 61 -1.12 -9.23 -3.19
CA TYR A 61 -1.97 -8.10 -2.77
C TYR A 61 -1.23 -7.13 -1.85
N PHE A 62 -0.47 -7.65 -0.87
CA PHE A 62 0.35 -6.83 0.03
C PHE A 62 1.52 -6.10 -0.66
N ARG A 63 2.10 -6.67 -1.73
CA ARG A 63 3.28 -6.10 -2.41
C ARG A 63 2.97 -5.19 -3.59
N TYR A 64 1.89 -5.47 -4.32
CA TYR A 64 1.57 -4.77 -5.57
C TYR A 64 0.36 -3.82 -5.46
N GLY A 65 -0.33 -3.80 -4.30
CA GLY A 65 -1.56 -3.04 -4.13
C GLY A 65 -2.72 -3.66 -4.91
N ILE A 66 -3.90 -3.03 -4.82
CA ILE A 66 -5.08 -3.43 -5.62
C ILE A 66 -4.68 -3.29 -7.09
N GLY A 67 -4.55 -4.42 -7.79
CA GLY A 67 -3.88 -4.53 -9.08
C GLY A 67 -4.30 -3.47 -10.09
N THR A 68 -3.32 -2.81 -10.71
CA THR A 68 -3.50 -1.90 -11.85
C THR A 68 -3.69 -2.63 -13.17
N ASP A 69 -3.82 -3.96 -13.14
CA ASP A 69 -3.98 -4.78 -14.33
C ASP A 69 -5.44 -4.78 -14.78
N LEU A 70 -5.71 -4.04 -15.86
CA LEU A 70 -7.02 -4.00 -16.52
C LEU A 70 -7.40 -5.33 -17.20
N TYR A 71 -6.53 -6.33 -17.17
CA TYR A 71 -6.72 -7.67 -17.73
C TYR A 71 -6.41 -8.77 -16.70
N SER A 72 -6.96 -8.67 -15.49
CA SER A 72 -6.92 -9.81 -14.57
C SER A 72 -7.91 -10.89 -15.04
N THR A 73 -7.54 -12.16 -14.88
CA THR A 73 -8.46 -13.31 -15.06
C THR A 73 -9.69 -13.19 -14.16
N ASP A 74 -9.61 -12.38 -13.11
CA ASP A 74 -10.67 -12.10 -12.15
C ASP A 74 -11.80 -11.23 -12.73
N ILE A 75 -11.63 -10.61 -13.91
CA ILE A 75 -12.69 -9.79 -14.53
C ILE A 75 -13.90 -10.66 -14.89
N ALA A 76 -13.67 -11.89 -15.36
CA ALA A 76 -14.75 -12.82 -15.69
C ALA A 76 -15.53 -13.22 -14.43
N ASP A 77 -14.82 -13.56 -13.36
CA ASP A 77 -15.41 -13.96 -12.07
C ASP A 77 -16.14 -12.79 -11.40
N ALA A 78 -15.56 -11.59 -11.43
CA ALA A 78 -16.20 -10.38 -10.91
C ALA A 78 -17.46 -10.01 -11.69
N THR A 79 -17.44 -10.15 -13.02
CA THR A 79 -18.61 -9.94 -13.88
C THR A 79 -19.70 -10.96 -13.56
N GLN A 80 -19.34 -12.24 -13.37
CA GLN A 80 -20.29 -13.29 -13.00
C GLN A 80 -20.92 -13.04 -11.63
N LEU A 81 -20.13 -12.64 -10.62
CA LEU A 81 -20.66 -12.29 -9.30
C LEU A 81 -21.60 -11.08 -9.35
N GLN A 82 -21.26 -10.08 -10.18
CA GLN A 82 -22.12 -8.93 -10.43
C GLN A 82 -23.45 -9.36 -11.07
N ASP A 83 -23.41 -10.25 -12.07
CA ASP A 83 -24.60 -10.77 -12.75
C ASP A 83 -25.53 -11.50 -11.78
N ILE A 84 -24.97 -12.38 -10.95
CA ILE A 84 -25.72 -13.10 -9.91
C ILE A 84 -26.37 -12.11 -8.94
N TYR A 85 -25.59 -11.14 -8.46
CA TYR A 85 -26.09 -10.16 -7.48
C TYR A 85 -27.21 -9.28 -8.06
N LEU A 86 -27.02 -8.72 -9.27
CA LEU A 86 -28.03 -7.92 -9.95
C LEU A 86 -29.28 -8.73 -10.27
N THR A 87 -29.12 -10.01 -10.61
CA THR A 87 -30.25 -10.93 -10.84
C THR A 87 -31.08 -11.09 -9.57
N GLU A 88 -30.44 -11.29 -8.41
CA GLU A 88 -31.17 -11.42 -7.15
C GLU A 88 -31.83 -10.12 -6.70
N LEU A 89 -31.20 -8.95 -6.93
CA LEU A 89 -31.85 -7.67 -6.69
C LEU A 89 -33.08 -7.47 -7.60
N CYS A 90 -32.99 -7.90 -8.86
CA CYS A 90 -34.13 -7.82 -9.74
C CYS A 90 -35.29 -8.74 -9.31
N ARG A 91 -35.01 -9.96 -8.85
CA ARG A 91 -36.05 -10.87 -8.33
C ARG A 91 -36.80 -10.26 -7.14
N GLN A 92 -36.17 -9.39 -6.37
CA GLN A 92 -36.81 -8.70 -5.25
C GLN A 92 -37.71 -7.53 -5.69
N THR A 93 -37.50 -6.96 -6.88
CA THR A 93 -38.23 -5.77 -7.35
C THR A 93 -39.38 -6.10 -8.30
N LEU A 94 -39.32 -7.23 -9.00
CA LEU A 94 -40.33 -7.66 -9.95
C LEU A 94 -41.08 -8.90 -9.45
N PRO A 95 -42.37 -8.78 -9.04
CA PRO A 95 -43.13 -9.90 -8.50
C PRO A 95 -43.59 -10.95 -9.55
N ILE A 96 -43.30 -10.77 -10.85
CA ILE A 96 -43.95 -11.52 -11.96
C ILE A 96 -42.93 -12.21 -12.89
N LEU A 97 -41.80 -12.71 -12.38
CA LEU A 97 -40.99 -13.66 -13.14
C LEU A 97 -41.40 -15.08 -12.73
N SER A 98 -42.37 -15.63 -13.46
CA SER A 98 -42.71 -17.06 -13.41
C SER A 98 -41.46 -17.91 -13.67
N SER A 99 -41.36 -19.05 -13.00
CA SER A 99 -40.15 -19.82 -12.65
C SER A 99 -39.16 -20.22 -13.75
N ASN A 100 -39.35 -19.86 -15.02
CA ASN A 100 -38.57 -20.40 -16.15
C ASN A 100 -37.86 -19.34 -17.01
N GLN A 101 -37.94 -18.04 -16.70
CA GLN A 101 -37.08 -17.02 -17.34
C GLN A 101 -36.00 -16.57 -16.35
N VAL A 102 -34.83 -17.22 -16.45
CA VAL A 102 -33.77 -17.19 -15.41
C VAL A 102 -32.94 -15.91 -15.39
N GLU A 103 -33.10 -14.96 -16.32
CA GLU A 103 -32.11 -13.89 -16.44
C GLU A 103 -32.76 -12.50 -16.60
N CYS A 104 -33.13 -11.89 -15.47
CA CYS A 104 -33.65 -10.52 -15.47
C CYS A 104 -32.69 -9.51 -16.11
N VAL A 105 -31.38 -9.73 -15.98
CA VAL A 105 -30.34 -8.80 -16.46
C VAL A 105 -30.08 -8.95 -17.95
N ASN A 106 -30.31 -10.14 -18.53
CA ASN A 106 -30.06 -10.41 -19.95
C ASN A 106 -31.19 -9.94 -20.88
N PHE A 107 -32.34 -9.54 -20.32
CA PHE A 107 -33.45 -9.01 -21.11
C PHE A 107 -33.46 -7.49 -21.27
N ALA A 108 -32.37 -6.79 -20.89
CA ALA A 108 -32.28 -5.32 -20.93
C ALA A 108 -33.55 -4.67 -20.31
N PRO A 109 -33.70 -4.71 -18.98
CA PRO A 109 -34.93 -4.28 -18.33
C PRO A 109 -35.27 -2.83 -18.70
N ALA A 110 -36.56 -2.50 -18.76
CA ALA A 110 -37.01 -1.17 -19.14
C ALA A 110 -36.31 -0.10 -18.28
N PRO A 111 -35.96 1.08 -18.82
CA PRO A 111 -35.16 2.09 -18.12
C PRO A 111 -35.64 2.41 -16.68
N ALA A 112 -36.95 2.43 -16.45
CA ALA A 112 -37.53 2.67 -15.11
C ALA A 112 -37.22 1.56 -14.08
N THR A 113 -36.99 0.33 -14.54
CA THR A 113 -36.72 -0.84 -13.69
C THR A 113 -35.36 -0.74 -13.00
N TRP A 114 -34.37 -0.10 -13.63
CA TRP A 114 -33.04 0.09 -13.05
C TRP A 114 -33.08 0.90 -11.76
N SER A 115 -33.97 1.89 -11.67
CA SER A 115 -34.17 2.66 -10.44
C SER A 115 -34.72 1.80 -9.30
N LEU A 116 -35.62 0.86 -9.59
CA LEU A 116 -36.14 -0.10 -8.61
C LEU A 116 -35.05 -1.08 -8.16
N ILE A 117 -34.25 -1.61 -9.10
CA ILE A 117 -33.11 -2.49 -8.83
C ILE A 117 -32.11 -1.78 -7.92
N VAL A 118 -31.77 -0.52 -8.23
CA VAL A 118 -30.91 0.29 -7.37
C VAL A 118 -31.54 0.46 -6.00
N GLN A 119 -32.82 0.82 -5.90
CA GLN A 119 -33.49 0.97 -4.61
C GLN A 119 -33.46 -0.30 -3.75
N ALA A 120 -33.69 -1.49 -4.33
CA ALA A 120 -33.53 -2.76 -3.64
C ALA A 120 -32.07 -3.00 -3.23
N GLY A 121 -31.11 -2.67 -4.10
CA GLY A 121 -29.69 -2.75 -3.78
C GLY A 121 -29.27 -1.81 -2.64
N LEU A 122 -29.80 -0.58 -2.59
CA LEU A 122 -29.56 0.34 -1.47
C LEU A 122 -30.09 -0.26 -0.15
N ASN A 123 -31.28 -0.85 -0.17
CA ASN A 123 -31.86 -1.49 1.02
C ASN A 123 -31.06 -2.74 1.48
N ASP A 124 -30.49 -3.51 0.54
CA ASP A 124 -29.61 -4.63 0.91
C ASP A 124 -28.29 -4.13 1.49
N VAL A 125 -27.69 -3.10 0.88
CA VAL A 125 -26.48 -2.43 1.40
C VAL A 125 -26.73 -1.84 2.78
N ASP A 126 -27.90 -1.24 3.02
CA ASP A 126 -28.34 -0.72 4.32
C ASP A 126 -28.28 -1.79 5.40
N ARG A 127 -28.91 -2.95 5.15
CA ARG A 127 -28.92 -4.08 6.07
C ARG A 127 -27.51 -4.59 6.37
N ARG A 128 -26.66 -4.69 5.35
CA ARG A 128 -25.26 -5.15 5.51
C ARG A 128 -24.41 -4.13 6.25
N CYS A 129 -24.64 -2.84 6.02
CA CYS A 129 -23.99 -1.73 6.70
C CYS A 129 -24.36 -1.69 8.18
N ASP A 130 -25.64 -1.84 8.52
CA ASP A 130 -26.10 -1.87 9.91
C ASP A 130 -25.54 -3.08 10.66
N ALA A 131 -25.49 -4.25 10.00
CA ALA A 131 -24.84 -5.44 10.56
C ALA A 131 -23.33 -5.22 10.79
N TYR A 132 -22.64 -4.55 9.86
CA TYR A 132 -21.24 -4.20 10.01
C TYR A 132 -20.99 -3.24 11.18
N LEU A 133 -21.81 -2.19 11.31
CA LEU A 133 -21.73 -1.25 12.43
C LEU A 133 -22.02 -1.90 13.78
N ALA A 134 -22.97 -2.85 13.83
CA ALA A 134 -23.24 -3.63 15.03
C ALA A 134 -22.06 -4.54 15.42
N TRP A 135 -21.44 -5.21 14.44
CA TRP A 135 -20.24 -5.99 14.65
C TRP A 135 -19.06 -5.13 15.13
N LEU A 136 -18.87 -3.94 14.57
CA LEU A 136 -17.81 -3.01 14.98
C LEU A 136 -17.97 -2.58 16.45
N ASP A 137 -19.21 -2.34 16.91
CA ASP A 137 -19.51 -2.05 18.33
C ASP A 137 -19.17 -3.24 19.25
N ASP A 138 -19.59 -4.45 18.87
CA ASP A 138 -19.27 -5.67 19.62
C ASP A 138 -17.74 -5.90 19.70
N ARG A 139 -17.04 -5.64 18.60
CA ARG A 139 -15.58 -5.77 18.55
C ARG A 139 -14.87 -4.77 19.45
N ARG A 140 -15.35 -3.53 19.53
CA ARG A 140 -14.82 -2.53 20.46
C ARG A 140 -15.00 -2.95 21.92
N ARG A 141 -16.19 -3.46 22.28
CA ARG A 141 -16.49 -3.93 23.64
C ARG A 141 -15.62 -5.11 24.04
N THR A 142 -15.37 -6.03 23.10
CA THR A 142 -14.51 -7.19 23.34
C THR A 142 -13.02 -6.82 23.36
N ASN A 143 -12.56 -5.87 22.55
CA ASN A 143 -11.16 -5.43 22.55
C ASN A 143 -10.73 -4.76 23.87
N ASN A 144 -11.62 -4.01 24.53
CA ASN A 144 -11.32 -3.46 25.86
C ASN A 144 -11.07 -4.54 26.94
N ALA A 145 -11.61 -5.75 26.75
CA ALA A 145 -11.39 -6.89 27.64
C ALA A 145 -10.18 -7.75 27.26
N VAL A 146 -9.69 -7.66 26.01
CA VAL A 146 -8.70 -8.59 25.43
C VAL A 146 -7.30 -7.95 25.27
N LEU A 147 -7.11 -6.68 25.65
CA LEU A 147 -5.80 -5.99 25.70
C LEU A 147 -4.73 -6.67 26.60
N LYS A 148 -5.02 -7.81 27.24
CA LYS A 148 -4.04 -8.60 28.00
C LYS A 148 -3.34 -9.71 27.19
N GLU A 149 -3.78 -10.04 25.97
CA GLU A 149 -3.29 -11.30 25.35
C GLU A 149 -3.29 -11.35 23.81
N ILE A 150 -2.97 -10.26 23.09
CA ILE A 150 -3.12 -10.24 21.63
C ILE A 150 -1.79 -10.46 20.89
N GLY A 151 -1.55 -11.71 20.53
CA GLY A 151 -0.69 -12.15 19.43
C GLY A 151 -1.44 -12.81 18.25
N ASP A 152 -2.68 -13.29 18.43
CA ASP A 152 -3.32 -14.25 17.51
C ASP A 152 -4.69 -13.81 16.93
N ILE A 153 -4.88 -12.54 16.57
CA ILE A 153 -6.21 -12.04 16.19
C ILE A 153 -6.63 -12.32 14.73
N THR A 154 -5.71 -12.54 13.79
CA THR A 154 -6.08 -12.64 12.35
C THR A 154 -6.85 -13.93 12.01
N VAL A 155 -6.66 -15.01 12.78
CA VAL A 155 -7.35 -16.30 12.57
C VAL A 155 -8.67 -16.38 13.35
N ALA A 156 -8.77 -15.70 14.49
CA ALA A 156 -9.96 -15.72 15.35
C ALA A 156 -11.14 -14.92 14.77
N SER A 157 -10.87 -13.84 14.03
CA SER A 157 -11.92 -13.07 13.34
C SER A 157 -12.67 -13.94 12.32
N GLN A 158 -11.97 -14.77 11.55
CA GLN A 158 -12.60 -15.69 10.59
C GLN A 158 -13.44 -16.79 11.25
N ALA A 159 -13.09 -17.21 12.47
CA ALA A 159 -13.77 -18.28 13.20
C ALA A 159 -15.03 -17.80 13.95
N ILE A 160 -15.01 -16.62 14.58
CA ILE A 160 -16.16 -16.07 15.31
C ILE A 160 -17.29 -15.66 14.35
N MET A 161 -16.95 -15.23 13.13
CA MET A 161 -17.91 -14.88 12.07
C MET A 161 -18.70 -16.06 11.50
N ARG A 162 -18.37 -17.31 11.86
CA ARG A 162 -19.17 -18.50 11.51
C ARG A 162 -20.29 -18.83 12.51
N VAL A 163 -20.23 -18.30 13.73
CA VAL A 163 -21.11 -18.72 14.84
C VAL A 163 -22.42 -17.91 14.92
N SER A 164 -22.46 -16.71 14.32
CA SER A 164 -23.64 -15.81 14.37
C SER A 164 -24.69 -16.04 13.28
N GLY A 165 -24.53 -17.05 12.40
CA GLY A 165 -25.47 -17.32 11.30
C GLY A 165 -25.48 -16.27 10.17
N VAL A 166 -24.66 -15.23 10.28
CA VAL A 166 -24.37 -14.27 9.22
C VAL A 166 -23.11 -14.76 8.52
N GLY A 167 -23.21 -15.19 7.26
CA GLY A 167 -22.05 -15.70 6.50
C GLY A 167 -20.86 -14.72 6.52
N PRO A 168 -19.64 -15.20 6.20
CA PRO A 168 -18.38 -14.64 6.68
C PRO A 168 -18.06 -13.19 6.27
N ASN A 169 -18.90 -12.53 5.49
CA ASN A 169 -18.61 -11.20 4.98
C ASN A 169 -19.82 -10.61 4.22
N PRO A 170 -20.91 -10.21 4.92
CA PRO A 170 -22.10 -9.71 4.23
C PRO A 170 -21.72 -8.54 3.32
N ILE A 171 -20.96 -7.56 3.78
CA ILE A 171 -20.62 -6.41 2.93
C ILE A 171 -19.61 -6.75 1.82
N THR A 172 -18.69 -7.69 2.04
CA THR A 172 -17.65 -8.04 1.07
C THR A 172 -18.19 -8.85 -0.10
N LEU A 173 -19.24 -9.65 0.06
CA LEU A 173 -19.85 -10.32 -1.10
C LEU A 173 -20.45 -9.30 -2.08
N ALA A 174 -21.14 -8.27 -1.55
CA ALA A 174 -21.60 -7.15 -2.35
C ALA A 174 -20.42 -6.33 -2.88
N GLY A 175 -19.37 -6.13 -2.05
CA GLY A 175 -18.14 -5.44 -2.44
C GLY A 175 -17.43 -6.09 -3.61
N LEU A 176 -17.22 -7.40 -3.56
CA LEU A 176 -16.62 -8.19 -4.64
C LEU A 176 -17.49 -8.13 -5.91
N ALA A 177 -18.81 -8.23 -5.78
CA ALA A 177 -19.74 -8.07 -6.91
C ALA A 177 -19.69 -6.67 -7.55
N PHE A 178 -19.25 -5.65 -6.82
CA PHE A 178 -19.05 -4.29 -7.33
C PHE A 178 -17.59 -3.91 -7.56
N GLY A 179 -16.67 -4.88 -7.53
CA GLY A 179 -15.25 -4.67 -7.78
C GLY A 179 -14.55 -3.80 -6.72
N LEU A 180 -15.03 -3.86 -5.48
CA LEU A 180 -14.30 -3.37 -4.30
C LEU A 180 -13.37 -4.47 -3.80
N ALA A 181 -12.13 -4.10 -3.45
CA ALA A 181 -11.18 -5.04 -2.89
C ALA A 181 -11.66 -5.56 -1.54
N SER A 182 -11.54 -6.87 -1.30
CA SER A 182 -11.88 -7.49 0.00
C SER A 182 -11.17 -6.80 1.17
N ASP A 183 -9.94 -6.34 0.93
CA ASP A 183 -9.11 -5.61 1.90
C ASP A 183 -9.68 -4.26 2.32
N THR A 184 -10.54 -3.65 1.50
CA THR A 184 -11.26 -2.43 1.87
C THR A 184 -12.20 -2.66 3.05
N PHE A 185 -12.61 -3.91 3.30
CA PHE A 185 -13.51 -4.29 4.39
C PHE A 185 -12.82 -5.07 5.52
N THR A 186 -11.68 -5.71 5.26
CA THR A 186 -10.95 -6.50 6.27
C THR A 186 -9.88 -5.71 7.01
N ASN A 187 -9.44 -4.55 6.51
CA ASN A 187 -8.48 -3.68 7.20
C ASN A 187 -9.14 -2.84 8.32
N VAL A 188 -9.75 -3.52 9.29
CA VAL A 188 -10.41 -2.94 10.48
C VAL A 188 -9.42 -2.66 11.62
N ASN A 189 -8.13 -2.95 11.41
CA ASN A 189 -7.08 -2.69 12.40
C ASN A 189 -6.68 -1.21 12.50
N SER A 190 -7.40 -0.31 11.82
CA SER A 190 -7.19 1.13 12.02
C SER A 190 -7.66 1.52 13.41
N ARG A 191 -6.68 1.86 14.25
CA ARG A 191 -6.83 2.30 15.63
C ARG A 191 -7.90 3.40 15.81
N LEU A 192 -8.10 4.22 14.77
CA LEU A 192 -9.04 5.34 14.79
C LEU A 192 -10.51 4.90 14.93
N LEU A 193 -10.96 3.88 14.18
CA LEU A 193 -12.36 3.44 14.23
C LEU A 193 -12.74 2.78 15.55
N LEU A 194 -11.75 2.20 16.23
CA LEU A 194 -11.93 1.58 17.55
C LEU A 194 -11.89 2.61 18.69
N GLU A 195 -11.25 3.77 18.47
CA GLU A 195 -11.14 4.86 19.45
C GLU A 195 -12.32 5.86 19.36
N VAL A 196 -12.91 6.08 18.18
CA VAL A 196 -14.03 7.01 17.99
C VAL A 196 -15.33 6.46 18.59
N ASP A 197 -16.16 7.32 19.18
CA ASP A 197 -17.45 6.93 19.75
C ASP A 197 -18.42 6.32 18.73
N LYS A 198 -19.07 5.22 19.14
CA LYS A 198 -20.06 4.50 18.31
C LYS A 198 -21.13 5.44 17.76
N THR A 199 -21.64 6.33 18.61
CA THR A 199 -22.67 7.30 18.26
C THR A 199 -22.22 8.23 17.15
N THR A 200 -20.94 8.65 17.16
CA THR A 200 -20.34 9.47 16.11
C THR A 200 -20.27 8.72 14.79
N VAL A 201 -19.75 7.49 14.79
CA VAL A 201 -19.64 6.66 13.58
C VAL A 201 -21.03 6.36 13.00
N GLN A 202 -21.96 5.93 13.84
CA GLN A 202 -23.32 5.58 13.42
C GLN A 202 -24.07 6.81 12.88
N THR A 203 -24.01 7.95 13.56
CA THR A 203 -24.67 9.19 13.10
C THR A 203 -24.08 9.66 11.77
N LEU A 204 -22.76 9.59 11.61
CA LEU A 204 -22.08 9.96 10.38
C LEU A 204 -22.54 9.09 9.21
N VAL A 205 -22.49 7.76 9.36
CA VAL A 205 -22.85 6.82 8.29
C VAL A 205 -24.33 6.93 7.92
N LEU A 206 -25.23 7.02 8.91
CA LEU A 206 -26.66 7.21 8.67
C LEU A 206 -26.94 8.51 7.92
N ARG A 207 -26.36 9.63 8.39
CA ARG A 207 -26.51 10.93 7.72
C ARG A 207 -26.03 10.87 6.28
N ARG A 208 -24.87 10.26 6.01
CA ARG A 208 -24.33 10.13 4.64
C ARG A 208 -25.22 9.28 3.74
N ARG A 209 -25.77 8.20 4.27
CA ARG A 209 -26.71 7.35 3.53
C ARG A 209 -27.98 8.12 3.19
N ASP A 210 -28.51 8.90 4.13
CA ASP A 210 -29.71 9.72 3.91
C ASP A 210 -29.45 10.83 2.89
N GLU A 211 -28.35 11.58 3.02
CA GLU A 211 -27.89 12.59 2.06
C GLU A 211 -27.77 11.99 0.65
N PHE A 212 -27.06 10.86 0.52
CA PHE A 212 -26.91 10.18 -0.77
C PHE A 212 -28.25 9.77 -1.37
N ARG A 213 -29.18 9.23 -0.56
CA ARG A 213 -30.52 8.84 -1.06
C ARG A 213 -31.34 10.05 -1.48
N LEU A 214 -31.22 11.18 -0.79
CA LEU A 214 -31.88 12.43 -1.18
C LEU A 214 -31.35 12.93 -2.51
N ASP A 215 -30.03 13.00 -2.66
CA ASP A 215 -29.39 13.45 -3.88
C ASP A 215 -29.69 12.51 -5.06
N LEU A 216 -29.73 11.19 -4.81
CA LEU A 216 -30.05 10.18 -5.83
C LEU A 216 -31.46 10.33 -6.42
N LYS A 217 -32.42 10.91 -5.69
CA LYS A 217 -33.77 11.17 -6.24
C LYS A 217 -33.76 12.12 -7.43
N SER A 218 -32.71 12.95 -7.56
CA SER A 218 -32.53 13.86 -8.70
C SER A 218 -31.87 13.21 -9.92
N VAL A 219 -31.40 11.96 -9.77
CA VAL A 219 -30.65 11.24 -10.80
C VAL A 219 -31.53 10.17 -11.45
N VAL A 220 -31.62 10.18 -12.77
CA VAL A 220 -32.32 9.13 -13.53
C VAL A 220 -31.33 8.03 -13.86
N ILE A 221 -31.59 6.82 -13.36
CA ILE A 221 -30.77 5.63 -13.61
C ILE A 221 -31.46 4.79 -14.68
N THR A 222 -30.92 4.82 -15.89
CA THR A 222 -31.55 4.20 -17.09
C THR A 222 -30.88 2.93 -17.57
N ASP A 223 -29.67 2.63 -17.10
CA ASP A 223 -28.84 1.56 -17.62
C ASP A 223 -28.06 0.83 -16.52
N ARG A 224 -27.53 -0.34 -16.89
CA ARG A 224 -26.76 -1.21 -16.01
C ARG A 224 -25.50 -0.53 -15.45
N PRO A 225 -24.63 0.12 -16.28
CA PRO A 225 -23.47 0.83 -15.76
C PRO A 225 -23.81 1.89 -14.70
N ALA A 226 -24.85 2.70 -14.93
CA ALA A 226 -25.31 3.70 -13.97
C ALA A 226 -25.80 3.05 -12.67
N ALA A 227 -26.54 1.95 -12.76
CA ALA A 227 -27.01 1.21 -11.59
C ALA A 227 -25.85 0.61 -10.78
N VAL A 228 -24.88 -0.02 -11.46
CA VAL A 228 -23.68 -0.57 -10.83
C VAL A 228 -22.85 0.53 -10.17
N HIS A 229 -22.67 1.66 -10.86
CA HIS A 229 -21.92 2.79 -10.31
C HIS A 229 -22.61 3.37 -9.07
N ALA A 230 -23.93 3.54 -9.11
CA ALA A 230 -24.72 4.00 -7.97
C ALA A 230 -24.56 3.09 -6.74
N LEU A 231 -24.69 1.78 -6.93
CA LEU A 231 -24.57 0.80 -5.85
C LEU A 231 -23.14 0.75 -5.30
N ARG A 232 -22.12 0.84 -6.16
CA ARG A 232 -20.72 0.90 -5.73
C ARG A 232 -20.43 2.14 -4.87
N LEU A 233 -20.89 3.31 -5.32
CA LEU A 233 -20.74 4.56 -4.55
C LEU A 233 -21.45 4.46 -3.20
N TYR A 234 -22.68 3.96 -3.18
CA TYR A 234 -23.42 3.82 -1.93
C TYR A 234 -22.75 2.86 -0.95
N LEU A 235 -22.30 1.71 -1.44
CA LEU A 235 -21.58 0.71 -0.65
C LEU A 235 -20.28 1.29 -0.04
N SER A 236 -19.60 2.19 -0.77
CA SER A 236 -18.37 2.80 -0.28
C SER A 236 -18.56 3.68 0.96
N ILE A 237 -19.77 4.21 1.21
CA ILE A 237 -20.10 5.00 2.41
C ILE A 237 -19.85 4.19 3.69
N CYS A 238 -20.12 2.89 3.64
CA CYS A 238 -20.01 1.99 4.80
C CYS A 238 -18.63 1.35 4.94
N THR A 239 -17.64 1.76 4.13
CA THR A 239 -16.29 1.21 4.22
C THR A 239 -15.51 1.85 5.36
N PRO A 240 -14.65 1.08 6.08
CA PRO A 240 -13.78 1.62 7.12
C PRO A 240 -13.01 2.87 6.67
N PHE A 241 -12.41 2.82 5.48
CA PHE A 241 -11.64 3.91 4.90
C PHE A 241 -12.46 5.19 4.69
N ALA A 242 -13.68 5.08 4.16
CA ALA A 242 -14.54 6.24 3.93
C ALA A 242 -14.96 6.88 5.27
N ILE A 243 -15.30 6.06 6.27
CA ILE A 243 -15.67 6.54 7.61
C ILE A 243 -14.50 7.31 8.25
N GLU A 244 -13.29 6.74 8.24
CA GLU A 244 -12.09 7.40 8.79
C GLU A 244 -11.76 8.70 8.07
N THR A 245 -11.82 8.67 6.74
CA THR A 245 -11.54 9.85 5.93
C THR A 245 -12.57 10.94 6.21
N ASP A 246 -13.86 10.61 6.34
CA ASP A 246 -14.89 11.57 6.69
C ASP A 246 -14.69 12.15 8.10
N ILE A 247 -14.29 11.35 9.08
CA ILE A 247 -13.96 11.82 10.43
C ILE A 247 -12.77 12.78 10.40
N ASN A 248 -11.65 12.36 9.81
CA ASN A 248 -10.42 13.14 9.75
C ASN A 248 -10.62 14.46 9.01
N THR A 249 -11.32 14.42 7.87
CA THR A 249 -11.62 15.62 7.10
C THR A 249 -12.59 16.55 7.83
N THR A 250 -13.56 16.02 8.60
CA THR A 250 -14.46 16.85 9.43
C THR A 250 -13.69 17.56 10.53
N VAL A 251 -12.80 16.86 11.25
CA VAL A 251 -11.93 17.46 12.27
C VAL A 251 -11.02 18.53 11.65
N THR A 252 -10.42 18.24 10.50
CA THR A 252 -9.50 19.16 9.82
C THR A 252 -10.21 20.43 9.34
N VAL A 253 -11.38 20.30 8.70
CA VAL A 253 -12.16 21.46 8.24
C VAL A 253 -12.65 22.31 9.41
N PHE A 254 -13.10 21.67 10.49
CA PHE A 254 -13.49 22.38 11.71
C PHE A 254 -12.31 23.15 12.33
N GLN A 255 -11.11 22.55 12.37
CA GLN A 255 -9.90 23.22 12.86
C GLN A 255 -9.47 24.40 11.97
N GLN A 256 -9.66 24.30 10.65
CA GLN A 256 -9.20 25.31 9.70
C GLN A 256 -10.16 26.48 9.53
N VAL A 257 -11.47 26.24 9.54
CA VAL A 257 -12.49 27.23 9.14
C VAL A 257 -13.57 27.42 10.21
N GLY A 258 -13.50 26.67 11.33
CA GLY A 258 -14.54 26.69 12.36
C GLY A 258 -15.84 26.02 11.92
N ALA A 259 -16.92 26.21 12.70
CA ALA A 259 -18.21 25.57 12.43
C ALA A 259 -18.80 25.92 11.06
N GLY A 260 -18.62 27.17 10.58
CA GLY A 260 -19.13 27.61 9.27
C GLY A 260 -18.44 26.96 8.06
N GLY A 261 -17.30 26.29 8.24
CA GLY A 261 -16.65 25.50 7.19
C GLY A 261 -17.32 24.16 6.93
N LEU A 262 -18.13 23.66 7.87
CA LEU A 262 -18.81 22.38 7.75
C LEU A 262 -20.02 22.44 6.82
N ASP A 263 -20.66 23.61 6.68
CA ASP A 263 -21.83 23.80 5.83
C ASP A 263 -21.49 23.75 4.33
N ASN A 264 -20.25 24.05 3.96
CA ASN A 264 -19.77 24.05 2.56
C ASN A 264 -19.02 22.77 2.15
N LYS A 265 -18.94 21.78 3.05
CA LYS A 265 -18.23 20.53 2.75
C LYS A 265 -19.13 19.60 1.93
N GLY A 266 -18.92 19.55 0.62
CA GLY A 266 -19.52 18.53 -0.24
C GLY A 266 -19.17 17.11 0.23
N PRO A 267 -20.08 16.12 0.06
CA PRO A 267 -19.79 14.75 0.44
C PRO A 267 -18.64 14.18 -0.42
N LEU A 268 -17.78 13.34 0.17
CA LEU A 268 -16.72 12.64 -0.55
C LEU A 268 -17.28 11.73 -1.66
N ILE A 269 -18.51 11.26 -1.45
CA ILE A 269 -19.26 10.38 -2.36
C ILE A 269 -20.47 11.18 -2.83
N ASN A 270 -20.47 11.60 -4.10
CA ASN A 270 -21.52 12.43 -4.67
C ASN A 270 -22.27 11.66 -5.78
N PRO A 271 -23.58 11.40 -5.64
CA PRO A 271 -24.35 10.69 -6.66
C PRO A 271 -24.55 11.50 -7.94
N ALA A 272 -24.21 12.79 -8.00
CA ALA A 272 -24.21 13.57 -9.23
C ALA A 272 -23.27 12.99 -10.32
N THR A 273 -22.32 12.12 -9.96
CA THR A 273 -21.46 11.41 -10.91
C THR A 273 -22.14 10.21 -11.59
N ILE A 274 -23.36 9.85 -11.18
CA ILE A 274 -24.12 8.69 -11.68
C ILE A 274 -24.86 8.99 -12.99
N GLY A 275 -24.96 10.27 -13.37
CA GLY A 275 -25.72 10.71 -14.55
C GLY A 275 -25.15 10.25 -15.89
N ALA A 276 -26.07 9.86 -16.78
CA ALA A 276 -25.82 9.38 -18.15
C ALA A 276 -24.74 10.19 -18.87
N PHE A 277 -23.88 9.48 -19.59
CA PHE A 277 -22.98 10.05 -20.59
C PHE A 277 -23.82 10.96 -21.50
N LYS A 278 -23.74 12.29 -21.31
CA LYS A 278 -24.34 13.21 -22.27
C LYS A 278 -23.63 12.91 -23.59
N PRO A 279 -24.30 12.40 -24.64
CA PRO A 279 -23.65 12.27 -25.94
C PRO A 279 -23.17 13.68 -26.28
N ALA A 280 -21.87 13.85 -26.47
CA ALA A 280 -21.25 15.13 -26.75
C ALA A 280 -21.86 15.71 -28.03
N THR A 281 -22.95 16.46 -27.91
CA THR A 281 -23.62 17.15 -29.01
C THR A 281 -23.12 18.59 -29.13
N GLU A 282 -22.32 19.05 -28.18
CA GLU A 282 -21.45 20.19 -28.38
C GLU A 282 -20.04 19.66 -28.62
N ILE A 283 -19.56 19.84 -29.84
CA ILE A 283 -18.13 19.94 -30.12
C ILE A 283 -17.67 21.22 -29.40
N GLY A 284 -17.56 21.15 -28.07
CA GLY A 284 -16.67 22.01 -27.34
C GLY A 284 -15.31 21.72 -27.94
N THR A 285 -14.74 22.70 -28.66
CA THR A 285 -13.35 22.66 -29.05
C THR A 285 -12.58 22.30 -27.80
N ALA A 286 -12.03 21.08 -27.79
CA ALA A 286 -11.23 20.61 -26.68
C ALA A 286 -10.24 21.74 -26.36
N PRO A 287 -10.15 22.20 -25.09
CA PRO A 287 -9.11 23.15 -24.74
C PRO A 287 -7.81 22.57 -25.30
N PRO A 288 -7.04 23.35 -26.09
CA PRO A 288 -5.91 22.82 -26.83
C PRO A 288 -5.09 21.99 -25.88
N ARG A 289 -5.03 20.68 -26.14
CA ARG A 289 -4.28 19.73 -25.32
C ARG A 289 -2.90 20.37 -25.17
N PRO A 290 -2.44 20.73 -23.95
CA PRO A 290 -1.16 21.40 -23.79
C PRO A 290 -0.15 20.57 -24.56
N GLN A 291 0.49 21.19 -25.55
CA GLN A 291 1.25 20.49 -26.56
C GLN A 291 2.28 19.58 -25.87
N GLY A 292 1.99 18.28 -25.84
CA GLY A 292 2.78 17.27 -25.13
C GLY A 292 4.18 17.03 -25.72
N GLY A 293 4.59 17.82 -26.72
CA GLY A 293 5.90 17.72 -27.34
C GLY A 293 7.04 18.00 -26.38
N SER A 294 6.89 18.95 -25.45
CA SER A 294 7.99 19.34 -24.54
C SER A 294 8.34 18.24 -23.52
N VAL A 295 7.33 17.55 -22.98
CA VAL A 295 7.53 16.52 -21.94
C VAL A 295 8.11 15.23 -22.54
N VAL A 296 7.67 14.86 -23.75
CA VAL A 296 8.17 13.65 -24.43
C VAL A 296 9.65 13.77 -24.78
N GLU A 297 10.11 14.93 -25.23
CA GLU A 297 11.53 15.15 -25.52
C GLU A 297 12.40 15.14 -24.25
N ALA A 298 11.89 15.67 -23.14
CA ALA A 298 12.57 15.57 -21.85
C ALA A 298 12.79 14.11 -21.41
N PHE A 299 11.81 13.23 -21.64
CA PHE A 299 11.92 11.82 -21.27
C PHE A 299 12.88 11.03 -22.15
N LYS A 300 12.90 11.31 -23.45
CA LYS A 300 13.89 10.74 -24.38
C LYS A 300 15.31 11.12 -23.99
N ALA A 301 15.50 12.32 -23.46
CA ALA A 301 16.81 12.79 -23.01
C ALA A 301 17.35 11.99 -21.81
N ILE A 302 16.48 11.43 -20.95
CA ILE A 302 16.88 10.77 -19.70
C ILE A 302 16.76 9.24 -19.72
N ILE A 303 16.05 8.64 -20.69
CA ILE A 303 15.94 7.18 -20.84
C ILE A 303 16.56 6.75 -22.18
N LEU A 304 17.44 5.74 -22.17
CA LEU A 304 18.17 5.31 -23.35
C LEU A 304 17.25 4.71 -24.42
N ASN A 305 16.42 3.73 -24.01
CA ASN A 305 15.47 3.00 -24.86
C ASN A 305 14.04 3.51 -24.64
N TYR A 306 13.82 4.81 -24.81
CA TYR A 306 12.53 5.41 -24.49
C TYR A 306 11.38 4.85 -25.36
N ASP A 307 10.39 4.22 -24.72
CA ASP A 307 9.12 3.82 -25.30
C ASP A 307 7.97 4.63 -24.68
N PRO A 308 7.25 5.47 -25.45
CA PRO A 308 6.15 6.29 -24.91
C PRO A 308 4.98 5.46 -24.36
N LYS A 309 4.84 4.18 -24.74
CA LYS A 309 3.80 3.30 -24.20
C LYS A 309 4.14 2.79 -22.81
N LYS A 310 5.43 2.65 -22.49
CA LYS A 310 5.93 2.15 -21.20
C LYS A 310 6.31 3.28 -20.25
N HIS A 311 7.00 4.30 -20.76
CA HIS A 311 7.58 5.40 -19.98
C HIS A 311 6.63 6.59 -19.94
N THR A 312 5.48 6.39 -19.31
CA THR A 312 4.48 7.45 -19.09
C THR A 312 5.00 8.52 -18.12
N ALA A 313 4.34 9.67 -18.05
CA ALA A 313 4.70 10.72 -17.08
C ALA A 313 4.64 10.23 -15.62
N ILE A 314 3.67 9.36 -15.30
CA ILE A 314 3.53 8.75 -13.98
C ILE A 314 4.74 7.85 -13.68
N PHE A 315 5.18 7.08 -14.67
CA PHE A 315 6.37 6.23 -14.56
C PHE A 315 7.62 7.07 -14.28
N VAL A 316 7.85 8.15 -15.04
CA VAL A 316 9.01 9.03 -14.85
C VAL A 316 8.97 9.76 -13.51
N ALA A 317 7.79 10.19 -13.04
CA ALA A 317 7.62 10.73 -11.69
C ALA A 317 7.93 9.69 -10.59
N GLY A 318 7.62 8.41 -10.84
CA GLY A 318 8.06 7.30 -9.99
C GLY A 318 9.59 7.18 -9.90
N LEU A 319 10.28 7.30 -11.03
CA LEU A 319 11.75 7.30 -11.07
C LEU A 319 12.34 8.52 -10.36
N ALA A 320 11.77 9.71 -10.56
CA ALA A 320 12.20 10.94 -9.91
C ALA A 320 12.19 10.79 -8.38
N ARG A 321 11.09 10.28 -7.81
CA ARG A 321 10.98 10.04 -6.36
C ARG A 321 12.01 9.04 -5.83
N LYS A 322 12.34 8.01 -6.59
CA LYS A 322 13.41 7.04 -6.24
C LYS A 322 14.80 7.68 -6.26
N LEU A 323 15.00 8.68 -7.10
CA LEU A 323 16.22 9.50 -7.16
C LEU A 323 16.24 10.65 -6.12
N CYS A 324 15.30 10.67 -5.18
CA CYS A 324 15.11 11.73 -4.17
C CYS A 324 14.71 13.09 -4.76
N LEU A 325 14.02 13.09 -5.89
CA LEU A 325 13.46 14.30 -6.51
C LEU A 325 11.95 14.39 -6.29
N THR A 326 11.39 15.59 -6.51
CA THR A 326 9.93 15.78 -6.47
C THR A 326 9.29 15.47 -7.83
N ASP A 327 7.96 15.27 -7.85
CA ASP A 327 7.24 15.04 -9.10
C ASP A 327 7.38 16.22 -10.08
N LYS A 328 7.55 17.46 -9.58
CA LYS A 328 7.80 18.64 -10.42
C LYS A 328 9.15 18.62 -11.11
N ASP A 329 10.15 18.01 -10.48
CA ASP A 329 11.49 17.89 -11.06
C ASP A 329 11.53 16.86 -12.20
N SER A 330 10.57 15.93 -12.24
CA SER A 330 10.49 14.90 -13.29
C SER A 330 10.33 15.46 -14.71
N THR A 331 9.84 16.69 -14.84
CA THR A 331 9.71 17.40 -16.12
C THR A 331 10.94 18.24 -16.48
N ILE A 332 11.91 18.38 -15.58
CA ILE A 332 13.12 19.18 -15.77
C ILE A 332 14.28 18.26 -16.16
N ALA A 333 14.54 18.15 -17.47
CA ALA A 333 15.52 17.20 -18.00
C ALA A 333 16.93 17.39 -17.42
N SER A 334 17.40 18.63 -17.21
CA SER A 334 18.73 18.91 -16.65
C SER A 334 18.89 18.33 -15.23
N ARG A 335 17.90 18.59 -14.37
CA ARG A 335 17.87 18.13 -12.99
C ARG A 335 17.77 16.61 -12.89
N MET A 336 16.90 15.99 -13.69
CA MET A 336 16.83 14.53 -13.79
C MET A 336 18.15 13.93 -14.26
N THR A 337 18.76 14.50 -15.30
CA THR A 337 20.06 14.05 -15.82
C THR A 337 21.15 14.09 -14.76
N ALA A 338 21.22 15.17 -13.97
CA ALA A 338 22.20 15.30 -12.89
C ALA A 338 21.98 14.24 -11.79
N ALA A 339 20.73 14.01 -11.37
CA ALA A 339 20.38 12.99 -10.39
C ALA A 339 20.69 11.57 -10.89
N ILE A 340 20.44 11.27 -12.17
CA ILE A 340 20.80 9.99 -12.80
C ILE A 340 22.31 9.80 -12.79
N LYS A 341 23.10 10.84 -13.08
CA LYS A 341 24.56 10.75 -13.00
C LYS A 341 25.04 10.46 -11.58
N ILE A 342 24.44 11.07 -10.55
CA ILE A 342 24.76 10.76 -9.14
C ILE A 342 24.47 9.29 -8.84
N PHE A 343 23.32 8.77 -9.28
CA PHE A 343 22.98 7.36 -9.13
C PHE A 343 23.99 6.44 -9.82
N GLN A 344 24.35 6.75 -11.07
CA GLN A 344 25.34 5.98 -11.84
C GLN A 344 26.72 5.99 -11.18
N LEU A 345 27.17 7.15 -10.67
CA LEU A 345 28.40 7.28 -9.89
C LEU A 345 28.35 6.44 -8.62
N THR A 346 27.23 6.48 -7.89
CA THR A 346 27.05 5.68 -6.68
C THR A 346 27.17 4.19 -6.98
N ARG A 347 26.52 3.71 -8.05
CA ARG A 347 26.62 2.31 -8.47
C ARG A 347 28.05 1.92 -8.84
N ARG A 348 28.73 2.75 -9.61
CA ARG A 348 30.09 2.48 -10.09
C ARG A 348 31.11 2.48 -8.96
N ASP A 349 31.09 3.52 -8.13
CA ASP A 349 32.17 3.82 -7.19
C ASP A 349 31.93 3.22 -5.79
N LEU A 350 30.67 3.18 -5.32
CA LEU A 350 30.33 2.66 -3.99
C LEU A 350 29.88 1.20 -4.02
N LEU A 351 29.03 0.84 -4.98
CA LEU A 351 28.41 -0.49 -5.04
C LEU A 351 29.20 -1.50 -5.89
N GLY A 352 30.36 -1.10 -6.43
CA GLY A 352 31.28 -1.99 -7.14
C GLY A 352 30.86 -2.38 -8.55
N PHE A 353 29.87 -1.71 -9.15
CA PHE A 353 29.46 -1.97 -10.53
C PHE A 353 30.36 -1.22 -11.53
N ALA A 354 31.63 -1.64 -11.65
CA ALA A 354 32.64 -0.97 -12.47
C ALA A 354 32.24 -0.80 -13.96
N GLY A 355 31.32 -1.62 -14.48
CA GLY A 355 30.78 -1.50 -15.84
C GLY A 355 29.77 -0.37 -16.05
N THR A 356 29.29 0.28 -14.98
CA THR A 356 28.30 1.37 -15.07
C THR A 356 28.93 2.61 -15.70
N LYS A 357 28.40 3.04 -16.84
CA LYS A 357 28.79 4.28 -17.52
C LYS A 357 27.97 5.45 -16.99
N VAL A 358 28.63 6.57 -16.68
CA VAL A 358 27.96 7.80 -16.22
C VAL A 358 27.52 8.60 -17.44
N THR A 359 26.36 8.25 -17.99
CA THR A 359 25.80 8.86 -19.21
C THR A 359 24.78 9.95 -18.91
N GLY A 360 24.16 9.91 -17.72
CA GLY A 360 22.98 10.71 -17.40
C GLY A 360 21.68 10.18 -18.04
N ARG A 361 21.72 9.00 -18.64
CA ARG A 361 20.57 8.30 -19.22
C ARG A 361 20.42 6.93 -18.57
N LEU A 362 19.21 6.61 -18.13
CA LEU A 362 18.89 5.32 -17.55
C LEU A 362 18.71 4.25 -18.63
N THR A 363 19.36 3.11 -18.42
CA THR A 363 19.12 1.84 -19.11
C THR A 363 18.03 1.04 -18.41
N ASP A 364 17.48 0.02 -19.08
CA ASP A 364 16.42 -0.82 -18.51
C ASP A 364 16.89 -1.55 -17.23
N ALA A 365 18.15 -2.02 -17.20
CA ALA A 365 18.75 -2.64 -16.02
C ALA A 365 19.00 -1.65 -14.87
N GLU A 366 19.19 -0.36 -15.17
CA GLU A 366 19.29 0.70 -14.16
C GLU A 366 17.93 1.09 -13.59
N ILE A 367 16.89 1.10 -14.42
CA ILE A 367 15.50 1.28 -14.01
C ILE A 367 15.08 0.16 -13.07
N GLU A 368 15.39 -1.10 -13.40
CA GLU A 368 15.11 -2.26 -12.56
C GLU A 368 15.83 -2.15 -11.21
N ALA A 369 17.12 -1.81 -11.21
CA ALA A 369 17.87 -1.60 -9.97
C ALA A 369 17.31 -0.44 -9.11
N LEU A 370 16.78 0.63 -9.73
CA LEU A 370 16.07 1.68 -9.00
C LEU A 370 14.73 1.22 -8.44
N ASN A 371 14.07 0.26 -9.09
CA ASN A 371 12.80 -0.28 -8.61
C ASN A 371 12.96 -1.12 -7.34
N ASP A 372 14.09 -1.82 -7.21
CA ASP A 372 14.43 -2.62 -6.02
C ASP A 372 14.97 -1.76 -4.86
N ALA A 373 15.40 -0.53 -5.14
CA ALA A 373 15.87 0.38 -4.12
C ALA A 373 14.72 0.88 -3.23
N ALA A 374 15.00 1.03 -1.93
CA ALA A 374 14.06 1.60 -0.98
C ALA A 374 13.60 3.01 -1.43
N LYS A 375 12.34 3.34 -1.14
CA LYS A 375 11.79 4.66 -1.46
C LYS A 375 12.62 5.75 -0.76
N CYS A 376 13.07 6.73 -1.53
CA CYS A 376 13.80 7.86 -0.96
C CYS A 376 12.86 8.79 -0.18
N ASP A 377 13.27 9.17 1.02
CA ASP A 377 12.66 10.25 1.77
C ASP A 377 13.26 11.59 1.32
N ALA A 378 12.61 12.23 0.36
CA ALA A 378 13.03 13.52 -0.19
C ALA A 378 13.01 14.67 0.84
N THR A 379 12.44 14.47 2.03
CA THR A 379 12.51 15.44 3.12
C THR A 379 13.84 15.38 3.87
N ARG A 380 14.51 14.22 3.85
CA ARG A 380 15.80 13.98 4.53
C ARG A 380 16.98 13.98 3.57
N PHE A 381 16.79 13.53 2.33
CA PHE A 381 17.88 13.33 1.37
C PHE A 381 17.62 14.14 0.11
N ARG A 382 18.67 14.77 -0.43
CA ARG A 382 18.56 15.57 -1.67
C ARG A 382 18.92 14.81 -2.94
N ASN A 383 19.55 13.65 -2.81
CA ASN A 383 19.87 12.76 -3.92
C ASN A 383 19.99 11.30 -3.45
N TYR A 384 20.07 10.38 -4.41
CA TYR A 384 20.19 8.95 -4.15
C TYR A 384 21.42 8.56 -3.34
N PHE A 385 22.56 9.25 -3.51
CA PHE A 385 23.77 8.92 -2.78
C PHE A 385 23.61 9.21 -1.28
N GLU A 386 23.03 10.35 -0.93
CA GLU A 386 22.77 10.71 0.46
C GLU A 386 21.85 9.71 1.17
N SER A 387 20.89 9.11 0.46
CA SER A 387 20.00 8.09 1.05
C SER A 387 20.70 6.77 1.37
N THR A 388 21.89 6.53 0.81
CA THR A 388 22.74 5.38 1.16
C THR A 388 23.57 5.61 2.42
N ILE A 389 23.64 6.85 2.92
CA ILE A 389 24.38 7.22 4.13
C ILE A 389 23.42 7.20 5.33
N PRO A 390 23.74 6.49 6.43
CA PRO A 390 22.94 6.55 7.65
C PRO A 390 22.80 8.00 8.14
N ASP A 391 21.57 8.50 8.30
CA ASP A 391 21.26 9.90 8.65
C ASP A 391 21.68 10.96 7.61
N GLY A 392 22.03 10.53 6.39
CA GLY A 392 22.30 11.41 5.26
C GLY A 392 23.50 12.32 5.52
N VAL A 393 23.36 13.60 5.18
CA VAL A 393 24.44 14.58 5.37
C VAL A 393 24.71 14.94 6.83
N ASN A 394 23.78 14.65 7.74
CA ASN A 394 23.96 14.89 9.17
C ASN A 394 24.81 13.81 9.84
N ASN A 395 25.23 12.78 9.11
CA ASN A 395 26.13 11.75 9.60
C ASN A 395 27.47 12.36 10.05
N SER A 396 27.96 11.96 11.23
CA SER A 396 29.23 12.46 11.79
C SER A 396 30.45 12.11 10.93
N GLY A 397 30.38 11.01 10.17
CA GLY A 397 31.39 10.63 9.18
C GLY A 397 31.49 11.63 8.03
N VAL A 398 30.34 12.15 7.54
CA VAL A 398 30.32 13.19 6.51
C VAL A 398 30.97 14.46 7.03
N VAL A 399 30.61 14.92 8.24
CA VAL A 399 31.23 16.10 8.88
C VAL A 399 32.74 15.92 9.03
N THR A 400 33.20 14.73 9.43
CA THR A 400 34.63 14.40 9.56
C THR A 400 35.35 14.51 8.23
N ILE A 401 34.78 14.00 7.14
CA ILE A 401 35.36 14.08 5.80
C ILE A 401 35.40 15.53 5.30
N LEU A 402 34.32 16.30 5.48
CA LEU A 402 34.28 17.71 5.09
C LEU A 402 35.35 18.53 5.83
N ASN A 403 35.49 18.33 7.14
CA ASN A 403 36.48 19.05 7.96
C ASN A 403 37.93 18.77 7.56
N LYS A 404 38.25 17.65 6.91
CA LYS A 404 39.62 17.39 6.40
C LYS A 404 40.05 18.38 5.32
N ALA A 405 39.11 18.90 4.54
CA ALA A 405 39.38 19.80 3.43
C ALA A 405 39.17 21.28 3.78
N LEU A 406 38.65 21.59 4.98
CA LEU A 406 38.45 22.96 5.43
C LEU A 406 39.71 23.54 6.05
N ALA A 407 39.92 24.84 5.85
CA ALA A 407 40.97 25.58 6.54
C ALA A 407 40.71 25.60 8.05
N LYS A 408 41.78 25.58 8.85
CA LYS A 408 41.71 25.64 10.32
C LYS A 408 40.86 26.84 10.76
N GLY A 409 39.92 26.61 11.68
CA GLY A 409 38.98 27.63 12.17
C GLY A 409 37.72 27.83 11.34
N ARG A 410 37.58 27.14 10.19
CA ARG A 410 36.31 27.04 9.43
C ARG A 410 35.64 25.67 9.57
N GLU A 411 36.12 24.84 10.48
CA GLU A 411 35.63 23.49 10.72
C GLU A 411 34.19 23.53 11.26
N LEU A 412 33.36 22.59 10.79
CA LEU A 412 32.04 22.34 11.34
C LEU A 412 32.17 21.68 12.73
N PRO A 413 31.27 21.98 13.68
CA PRO A 413 31.28 21.31 14.97
C PRO A 413 31.06 19.80 14.80
N ALA A 414 31.87 18.99 15.50
CA ALA A 414 31.87 17.53 15.36
C ALA A 414 30.51 16.88 15.69
N SER A 415 29.69 17.56 16.50
CA SER A 415 28.31 17.19 16.78
C SER A 415 27.42 18.44 16.71
N GLY A 416 26.19 18.27 16.24
CA GLY A 416 25.20 19.36 16.20
C GLY A 416 25.38 20.39 15.09
N ALA A 417 26.21 20.13 14.06
CA ALA A 417 26.22 20.95 12.85
C ALA A 417 24.83 20.89 12.20
N SER A 418 24.21 22.05 11.98
CA SER A 418 22.91 22.11 11.30
C SER A 418 23.06 21.70 9.84
N GLU A 419 22.03 21.09 9.26
CA GLU A 419 22.04 20.71 7.84
C GLU A 419 22.41 21.92 6.97
N THR A 420 21.84 23.10 7.22
CA THR A 420 22.15 24.34 6.48
C THR A 420 23.64 24.68 6.49
N GLN A 421 24.34 24.54 7.63
CA GLN A 421 25.78 24.78 7.71
C GLN A 421 26.56 23.76 6.87
N ILE A 422 26.17 22.48 6.94
CA ILE A 422 26.80 21.40 6.16
C ILE A 422 26.62 21.66 4.66
N ARG A 423 25.40 22.00 4.24
CA ARG A 423 25.07 22.32 2.83
C ARG A 423 25.87 23.50 2.30
N ASN A 424 26.03 24.57 3.08
CA ASN A 424 26.83 25.73 2.69
C ASN A 424 28.31 25.39 2.50
N VAL A 425 28.86 24.55 3.39
CA VAL A 425 30.23 24.02 3.28
C VAL A 425 30.39 23.17 2.03
N ILE A 426 29.43 22.28 1.75
CA ILE A 426 29.42 21.44 0.54
C ILE A 426 29.47 22.33 -0.71
N THR A 427 28.65 23.37 -0.81
CA THR A 427 28.65 24.29 -1.95
C THR A 427 30.03 24.93 -2.16
N GLY A 428 30.68 25.39 -1.08
CA GLY A 428 32.03 25.96 -1.14
C GLY A 428 33.06 24.94 -1.64
N LEU A 429 33.04 23.73 -1.10
CA LEU A 429 33.95 22.65 -1.49
C LEU A 429 33.71 22.19 -2.93
N GLN A 430 32.46 22.10 -3.40
CA GLN A 430 32.16 21.80 -4.80
C GLN A 430 32.81 22.81 -5.76
N GLN A 431 32.86 24.09 -5.40
CA GLN A 431 33.56 25.11 -6.20
C GLN A 431 35.08 24.94 -6.14
N THR A 432 35.65 24.67 -4.95
CA THR A 432 37.09 24.43 -4.78
C THR A 432 37.57 23.21 -5.56
N PHE A 433 36.81 22.12 -5.54
CA PHE A 433 37.16 20.85 -6.17
C PHE A 433 36.63 20.71 -7.61
N LYS A 434 36.04 21.75 -8.19
CA LYS A 434 35.35 21.71 -9.50
C LYS A 434 36.14 21.05 -10.62
N SER A 435 37.46 21.19 -10.66
CA SER A 435 38.33 20.56 -11.67
C SER A 435 38.59 19.07 -11.47
N GLN A 436 38.31 18.54 -10.28
CA GLN A 436 38.50 17.14 -9.88
C GLN A 436 37.19 16.33 -9.90
N LEU A 437 36.04 17.02 -9.94
CA LEU A 437 34.72 16.38 -9.94
C LEU A 437 34.42 15.76 -11.31
N THR A 438 33.72 14.62 -11.31
CA THR A 438 33.27 13.97 -12.55
C THR A 438 32.03 14.66 -13.09
N LEU A 439 31.17 15.17 -12.21
CA LEU A 439 30.02 16.00 -12.59
C LEU A 439 30.50 17.34 -13.17
N LYS A 440 29.98 17.72 -14.34
CA LYS A 440 30.39 18.94 -15.05
C LYS A 440 29.73 20.17 -14.43
N THR A 441 30.23 21.36 -14.75
CA THR A 441 29.69 22.66 -14.27
C THR A 441 28.17 22.80 -14.39
N ALA A 442 27.58 22.36 -15.52
CA ALA A 442 26.14 22.42 -15.71
C ALA A 442 25.38 21.50 -14.74
N ASP A 443 25.91 20.32 -14.45
CA ASP A 443 25.34 19.39 -13.48
C ASP A 443 25.49 19.94 -12.06
N LEU A 444 26.65 20.53 -11.74
CA LEU A 444 26.95 21.11 -10.42
C LEU A 444 26.00 22.25 -10.03
N ALA A 445 25.50 23.01 -10.99
CA ALA A 445 24.49 24.04 -10.74
C ALA A 445 23.17 23.44 -10.22
N GLU A 446 22.76 22.30 -10.78
CA GLU A 446 21.54 21.57 -10.38
C GLU A 446 21.68 20.85 -9.03
N VAL A 447 22.92 20.52 -8.64
CA VAL A 447 23.23 19.76 -7.42
C VAL A 447 23.98 20.57 -6.36
N SER A 448 23.85 21.89 -6.40
CA SER A 448 24.48 22.80 -5.45
C SER A 448 24.08 22.47 -4.00
N GLY A 449 25.08 22.32 -3.13
CA GLY A 449 24.90 21.97 -1.72
C GLY A 449 24.54 20.50 -1.48
N GLN A 450 24.55 19.66 -2.50
CA GLN A 450 24.32 18.22 -2.35
C GLN A 450 25.64 17.46 -2.17
N PHE A 451 25.67 16.50 -1.26
CA PHE A 451 26.84 15.63 -1.09
C PHE A 451 26.79 14.55 -2.18
N THR A 452 27.86 14.43 -2.97
CA THR A 452 27.91 13.53 -4.14
C THR A 452 29.08 12.55 -4.04
N PRO A 453 29.02 11.38 -4.71
CA PRO A 453 30.08 10.37 -4.64
C PRO A 453 31.45 10.86 -5.13
N ASP A 454 31.46 11.72 -6.15
CA ASP A 454 32.68 12.28 -6.72
C ASP A 454 33.29 13.36 -5.81
N LEU A 455 32.47 14.14 -5.10
CA LEU A 455 32.94 15.05 -4.07
C LEU A 455 33.58 14.27 -2.91
N GLN A 456 32.94 13.21 -2.42
CA GLN A 456 33.55 12.36 -1.40
C GLN A 456 34.90 11.81 -1.88
N SER A 457 34.94 11.27 -3.11
CA SER A 457 36.17 10.73 -3.70
C SER A 457 37.28 11.77 -3.84
N ALA A 458 36.94 13.03 -4.14
CA ALA A 458 37.91 14.13 -4.21
C ALA A 458 38.41 14.53 -2.81
N LEU A 459 37.52 14.56 -1.81
CA LEU A 459 37.87 14.85 -0.42
C LEU A 459 38.78 13.78 0.18
N ASP A 460 38.53 12.50 -0.10
CA ASP A 460 39.33 11.38 0.39
C ASP A 460 40.75 11.36 -0.20
N LYS A 461 40.93 11.91 -1.41
CA LYS A 461 42.25 12.07 -2.07
C LYS A 461 42.96 13.36 -1.70
N SER A 462 42.26 14.32 -1.09
CA SER A 462 42.82 15.63 -0.78
C SER A 462 43.85 15.53 0.35
N PRO A 463 45.08 16.05 0.16
CA PRO A 463 46.03 16.16 1.25
C PRO A 463 45.48 17.14 2.30
N LYS A 464 45.71 16.83 3.59
CA LYS A 464 45.33 17.74 4.68
C LYS A 464 46.01 19.09 4.43
N PRO A 465 45.28 20.23 4.43
CA PRO A 465 45.85 21.53 4.13
C PRO A 465 47.01 21.81 5.10
N THR A 466 48.23 21.93 4.57
CA THR A 466 49.41 22.37 5.31
C THR A 466 49.18 23.80 5.78
N GLN A 467 49.27 24.00 7.10
CA GLN A 467 49.03 25.28 7.79
C GLN A 467 49.94 26.40 7.32
#